data_AF-A0A0Q3U6X6-F1
#
_entry.id   AF-A0A0Q3U6X6-F1
#
_cell.length_a   1.000
_cell.length_b   1.000
_cell.length_c   1.000
_cell.angle_alpha   90.00
_cell.angle_beta   90.00
_cell.angle_gamma   90.00
#
_symmetry.space_group_name_H-M   'P 1'
#
loop_
_entity.id
_entity.type
_entity.pdbx_description
1 polymer ?
#
loop_
_entity_poly.entity_id
_entity_poly.type
_entity_poly.pdbx_seq_one_letter_code
_entity_poly.pdbx_strand_id
1 'polypeptide(L)'
;MMDLMPNFSLVTWLLLILFLSLLVLIFDGRQPVLAVLDPILIKNILVKECYTVFTNRWNFGLNGILGSAINVAEDEKWKRICTVLSPTFTSGKPKEMLPIINRYGEKLVTNIEKKVANNAIMTIKE
;
A
#
# COMPACT_ATOMS: atom_id res chain seq x y z
N MET A 1 27.84 -36.85 -6.66
CA MET A 1 26.95 -36.53 -5.53
C MET A 1 25.91 -35.52 -6.01
N MET A 2 25.10 -35.92 -6.99
CA MET A 2 24.04 -35.10 -7.58
C MET A 2 22.78 -35.98 -7.72
N ASP A 3 22.42 -36.73 -6.68
CA ASP A 3 21.24 -37.63 -6.67
C ASP A 3 20.56 -37.68 -5.29
N LEU A 4 20.49 -36.54 -4.60
CA LEU A 4 19.89 -36.45 -3.27
C LEU A 4 18.62 -35.58 -3.24
N MET A 5 17.85 -35.60 -4.33
CA MET A 5 16.45 -35.16 -4.29
C MET A 5 15.55 -36.40 -4.40
N PRO A 6 14.74 -36.71 -3.38
CA PRO A 6 13.84 -37.86 -3.44
C PRO A 6 12.83 -37.64 -4.58
N ASN A 7 12.50 -38.72 -5.30
CA ASN A 7 11.45 -38.74 -6.33
C ASN A 7 10.10 -38.40 -5.69
N PHE A 8 9.81 -37.10 -5.56
CA PHE A 8 8.51 -36.61 -5.13
C PHE A 8 7.49 -36.97 -6.21
N SER A 9 6.50 -37.78 -5.84
CA SER A 9 5.40 -38.19 -6.72
C SER A 9 4.73 -36.96 -7.34
N LEU A 10 4.22 -37.10 -8.56
CA LEU A 10 3.40 -36.08 -9.23
C LEU A 10 2.23 -35.64 -8.33
N VAL A 11 1.73 -36.54 -7.46
CA VAL A 11 0.73 -36.22 -6.43
C VAL A 11 1.26 -35.24 -5.39
N THR A 12 2.52 -35.36 -4.95
CA THR A 12 3.11 -34.41 -3.99
C THR A 12 3.33 -33.04 -4.63
N TRP A 13 3.70 -32.99 -5.91
CA TRP A 13 3.77 -31.74 -6.67
C TRP A 13 2.39 -31.12 -6.89
N LEU A 14 1.37 -31.91 -7.22
CA LEU A 14 0.00 -31.42 -7.34
C LEU A 14 -0.55 -30.95 -6.00
N LEU A 15 -0.28 -31.66 -4.90
CA LEU A 15 -0.66 -31.24 -3.56
C LEU A 15 0.11 -30.00 -3.13
N LEU A 16 1.39 -29.84 -3.48
CA LEU A 16 2.15 -28.61 -3.25
C LEU A 16 1.65 -27.45 -4.09
N ILE A 17 1.29 -27.68 -5.36
CA ILE A 17 0.72 -26.65 -6.24
C ILE A 17 -0.67 -26.25 -5.75
N LEU A 18 -1.52 -27.20 -5.38
CA LEU A 18 -2.81 -26.94 -4.75
C LEU A 18 -2.64 -26.26 -3.39
N PHE A 19 -1.66 -26.68 -2.59
CA PHE A 19 -1.36 -26.08 -1.30
C PHE A 19 -0.83 -24.66 -1.47
N LEU A 20 0.10 -24.38 -2.40
CA LEU A 20 0.58 -23.03 -2.73
C LEU A 20 -0.52 -22.17 -3.36
N SER A 21 -1.35 -22.74 -4.24
CA SER A 21 -2.53 -22.10 -4.83
C SER A 21 -3.56 -21.75 -3.75
N LEU A 22 -3.73 -22.62 -2.75
CA LEU A 22 -4.59 -22.39 -1.60
C LEU A 22 -3.93 -21.43 -0.60
N LEU A 23 -2.60 -21.40 -0.50
CA LEU A 23 -1.84 -20.47 0.34
C LEU A 23 -1.95 -19.03 -0.16
N VAL A 24 -2.27 -18.87 -1.45
CA VAL A 24 -2.61 -17.60 -2.08
C VAL A 24 -4.08 -17.17 -1.79
N LEU A 25 -4.95 -18.08 -1.33
CA LEU A 25 -6.33 -17.78 -0.92
C LEU A 25 -6.49 -17.82 0.60
N ILE A 26 -6.65 -16.65 1.20
CA ILE A 26 -6.80 -16.47 2.65
C ILE A 26 -8.26 -16.07 2.94
N PHE A 27 -8.81 -16.46 4.08
CA PHE A 27 -10.13 -15.99 4.51
C PHE A 27 -9.98 -15.00 5.66
N ASP A 28 -10.50 -13.78 5.48
CA ASP A 28 -10.69 -12.82 6.55
C ASP A 28 -12.15 -12.90 7.05
N GLY A 29 -12.35 -13.66 8.13
CA GLY A 29 -13.67 -14.02 8.63
C GLY A 29 -14.49 -14.80 7.61
N ARG A 30 -15.47 -14.15 6.99
CA ARG A 30 -16.32 -14.75 5.93
C ARG A 30 -15.94 -14.30 4.53
N GLN A 31 -14.95 -13.42 4.38
CA GLN A 31 -14.56 -12.84 3.10
C GLN A 31 -13.30 -13.52 2.57
N PRO A 32 -13.33 -14.10 1.35
CA PRO A 32 -12.14 -14.62 0.72
C PRO A 32 -11.25 -13.47 0.21
N VAL A 33 -9.94 -13.63 0.39
CA VAL A 33 -8.89 -12.69 0.01
C VAL A 33 -7.85 -13.43 -0.83
N LEU A 34 -7.57 -12.91 -2.03
CA LEU A 34 -6.62 -13.51 -2.96
C LEU A 34 -5.32 -12.69 -3.03
N ALA A 35 -4.19 -13.30 -2.67
CA ALA A 35 -2.88 -12.68 -2.73
C ALA A 35 -2.21 -12.90 -4.09
N VAL A 36 -2.30 -11.91 -4.98
CA VAL A 36 -1.72 -12.01 -6.33
C VAL A 36 -0.24 -11.61 -6.33
N LEU A 37 0.64 -12.50 -6.80
CA LEU A 37 2.09 -12.27 -6.90
C LEU A 37 2.60 -12.12 -8.34
N ASP A 38 1.78 -12.44 -9.35
CA ASP A 38 2.16 -12.32 -10.75
C ASP A 38 2.08 -10.86 -11.24
N PRO A 39 3.19 -10.23 -11.70
CA PRO A 39 3.19 -8.87 -12.21
C PRO A 39 2.24 -8.62 -13.38
N ILE A 40 2.01 -9.62 -14.23
CA ILE A 40 1.09 -9.49 -15.38
C ILE A 40 -0.33 -9.34 -14.86
N LEU A 41 -0.72 -10.17 -13.89
CA LEU A 41 -2.03 -10.12 -13.27
C LEU A 41 -2.19 -8.86 -12.40
N ILE A 42 -1.16 -8.45 -11.65
CA ILE A 42 -1.16 -7.19 -10.89
C ILE A 42 -1.41 -5.99 -11.81
N LYS A 43 -0.71 -5.92 -12.95
CA LYS A 43 -0.94 -4.86 -13.94
C LYS A 43 -2.36 -4.92 -14.50
N ASN A 44 -2.89 -6.12 -14.72
CA ASN A 44 -4.26 -6.27 -15.21
C ASN A 44 -5.26 -5.70 -14.19
N ILE A 45 -5.14 -6.07 -12.92
CA ILE A 45 -6.02 -5.64 -11.82
C ILE A 45 -5.89 -4.13 -11.55
N LEU A 46 -4.66 -3.64 -11.34
CA LEU A 46 -4.42 -2.27 -10.86
C LEU A 46 -4.43 -1.20 -11.96
N VAL A 47 -4.30 -1.58 -13.23
CA VAL A 47 -4.24 -0.63 -14.35
C VAL A 47 -5.34 -0.85 -15.36
N LYS A 48 -5.42 -2.05 -15.96
CA LYS A 48 -6.35 -2.31 -17.08
C LYS A 48 -7.80 -2.35 -16.59
N GLU A 49 -8.05 -3.09 -15.51
CA GLU A 49 -9.39 -3.37 -14.96
C GLU A 49 -9.71 -2.55 -13.70
N CYS A 50 -8.89 -1.54 -13.39
CA CYS A 50 -9.05 -0.72 -12.19
C CYS A 50 -10.36 0.09 -12.22
N TYR A 51 -10.73 0.66 -13.36
CA TYR A 51 -11.94 1.50 -13.48
C TYR A 51 -13.23 0.72 -13.80
N THR A 52 -13.11 -0.60 -14.03
CA THR A 52 -14.22 -1.48 -14.45
C THR A 52 -14.61 -2.47 -13.36
N VAL A 53 -13.63 -3.23 -12.83
CA VAL A 53 -13.88 -4.34 -11.90
C VAL A 53 -13.27 -4.08 -10.53
N PHE A 54 -12.09 -3.48 -10.44
CA PHE A 54 -11.31 -3.34 -9.21
C PHE A 54 -11.20 -1.88 -8.74
N THR A 55 -12.31 -1.14 -8.77
CA THR A 55 -12.31 0.31 -8.47
C THR A 55 -12.19 0.61 -6.99
N ASN A 56 -12.81 -0.21 -6.13
CA ASN A 56 -12.98 0.10 -4.71
C ASN A 56 -11.93 -0.64 -3.86
N ARG A 57 -11.53 0.01 -2.76
CA ARG A 57 -10.65 -0.57 -1.75
C ARG A 57 -11.49 -1.25 -0.68
N TRP A 58 -10.84 -2.16 0.06
CA TRP A 58 -11.45 -2.78 1.22
C TRP A 58 -11.93 -1.71 2.22
N ASN A 59 -13.18 -1.83 2.64
CA ASN A 59 -13.83 -0.88 3.53
C ASN A 59 -14.17 -1.57 4.86
N PHE A 60 -13.50 -1.16 5.94
CA PHE A 60 -13.72 -1.69 7.29
C PHE A 60 -15.04 -1.22 7.93
N GLY A 61 -15.81 -0.32 7.28
CA GLY A 61 -17.12 0.13 7.74
C GLY A 61 -17.11 1.12 8.92
N LEU A 62 -15.96 1.36 9.55
CA LEU A 62 -15.79 2.25 10.71
C LEU A 62 -15.38 3.69 10.30
N ASN A 63 -16.01 4.26 9.28
CA ASN A 63 -15.49 5.47 8.64
C ASN A 63 -16.00 6.79 9.23
N GLY A 64 -17.16 6.81 9.90
CA GLY A 64 -17.73 8.03 10.48
C GLY A 64 -17.67 9.24 9.55
N ILE A 65 -17.09 10.35 10.01
CA ILE A 65 -16.91 11.59 9.23
C ILE A 65 -15.96 11.43 8.03
N LEU A 66 -15.13 10.38 8.00
CA LEU A 66 -14.19 10.07 6.93
C LEU A 66 -14.81 9.20 5.81
N GLY A 67 -16.13 8.97 5.82
CA GLY A 67 -16.82 8.25 4.75
C GLY A 67 -16.73 8.89 3.36
N SER A 68 -16.21 10.13 3.25
CA SER A 68 -15.89 10.79 1.98
C SER A 68 -14.40 10.97 1.72
N ALA A 69 -13.53 10.37 2.53
CA ALA A 69 -12.09 10.40 2.28
C ALA A 69 -11.75 9.62 1.00
N ILE A 70 -10.69 10.04 0.30
CA ILE A 70 -10.25 9.44 -0.99
C ILE A 70 -9.90 7.95 -0.86
N ASN A 71 -9.48 7.47 0.31
CA ASN A 71 -9.16 6.07 0.54
C ASN A 71 -10.37 5.19 0.86
N VAL A 72 -11.54 5.80 1.09
CA VAL A 72 -12.80 5.14 1.49
C VAL A 72 -13.89 5.31 0.44
N ALA A 73 -13.92 6.44 -0.26
CA ALA A 73 -14.92 6.71 -1.29
C ALA A 73 -14.91 5.62 -2.36
N GLU A 74 -16.09 5.35 -2.92
CA GLU A 74 -16.30 4.28 -3.90
C GLU A 74 -16.73 4.88 -5.25
N ASP A 75 -16.39 4.17 -6.32
CA ASP A 75 -16.84 4.38 -7.70
C ASP A 75 -16.68 5.84 -8.20
N GLU A 76 -17.75 6.43 -8.73
CA GLU A 76 -17.75 7.79 -9.29
C GLU A 76 -17.41 8.87 -8.27
N LYS A 77 -17.74 8.65 -6.98
CA LYS A 77 -17.37 9.58 -5.91
C LYS A 77 -15.84 9.60 -5.75
N TRP A 78 -15.22 8.42 -5.75
CA TRP A 78 -13.76 8.31 -5.73
C TRP A 78 -13.13 8.96 -6.96
N LYS A 79 -13.62 8.63 -8.17
CA LYS A 79 -13.10 9.23 -9.42
C LYS A 79 -13.16 10.75 -9.38
N ARG A 80 -14.28 11.32 -8.94
CA ARG A 80 -14.45 12.77 -8.79
C ARG A 80 -13.45 13.38 -7.81
N ILE A 81 -13.26 12.76 -6.64
CA ILE A 81 -12.30 13.25 -5.64
C ILE A 81 -10.87 13.21 -6.21
N CYS A 82 -10.49 12.12 -6.87
CA CYS A 82 -9.19 12.00 -7.55
C CYS A 82 -9.01 13.11 -8.60
N THR A 83 -9.99 13.32 -9.48
CA THR A 83 -9.91 14.37 -10.51
C THR A 83 -9.71 15.77 -9.90
N VAL A 84 -10.35 16.06 -8.76
CA VAL A 84 -10.20 17.35 -8.08
C VAL A 84 -8.84 17.48 -7.37
N LEU A 85 -8.32 16.39 -6.78
CA LEU A 85 -7.08 16.41 -5.99
C LEU A 85 -5.80 16.23 -6.81
N SER A 86 -5.84 15.49 -7.93
CA SER A 86 -4.67 15.22 -8.78
C SER A 86 -3.90 16.49 -9.20
N PRO A 87 -4.53 17.62 -9.56
CA PRO A 87 -3.82 18.85 -9.92
C PRO A 87 -2.90 19.39 -8.81
N THR A 88 -3.25 19.18 -7.54
CA THR A 88 -2.46 19.66 -6.39
C THR A 88 -1.12 18.95 -6.24
N PHE A 89 -0.98 17.74 -6.81
CA PHE A 89 0.25 16.95 -6.75
C PHE A 89 1.05 16.96 -8.06
N THR A 90 0.74 17.87 -8.98
CA THR A 90 1.53 18.10 -10.19
C THR A 90 2.85 18.77 -9.85
N SER A 91 3.94 18.49 -10.58
CA SER A 91 5.31 18.89 -10.22
C SER A 91 5.54 20.39 -9.91
N GLY A 92 4.68 21.29 -10.38
CA GLY A 92 4.74 22.72 -10.03
C GLY A 92 4.35 23.00 -8.58
N LYS A 93 3.31 22.35 -8.05
CA LYS A 93 2.77 22.65 -6.72
C LYS A 93 3.67 22.21 -5.56
N PRO A 94 4.23 20.98 -5.54
CA PRO A 94 5.23 20.60 -4.54
C PRO A 94 6.47 21.49 -4.58
N LYS A 95 6.91 21.99 -5.76
CA LYS A 95 8.03 22.93 -5.86
C LYS A 95 7.74 24.25 -5.15
N GLU A 96 6.52 24.78 -5.29
CA GLU A 96 6.05 25.95 -4.54
C GLU A 96 6.04 25.70 -3.02
N MET A 97 5.82 24.45 -2.57
CA MET A 97 5.79 24.07 -1.15
C MET A 97 7.19 23.84 -0.55
N LEU A 98 8.23 23.61 -1.36
CA LEU A 98 9.59 23.30 -0.90
C LEU A 98 10.16 24.31 0.13
N PRO A 99 10.00 25.63 -0.03
CA PRO A 99 10.51 26.59 0.95
C PRO A 99 9.89 26.40 2.34
N ILE A 100 8.60 26.05 2.40
CA ILE A 100 7.89 25.81 3.67
C ILE A 100 8.44 24.53 4.33
N ILE A 101 8.63 23.48 3.53
CA ILE A 101 9.20 22.20 3.99
C ILE A 101 10.60 22.42 4.54
N ASN A 102 11.47 23.12 3.81
CA ASN A 102 12.83 23.42 4.23
C ASN A 102 12.87 24.22 5.53
N ARG A 103 12.01 25.23 5.68
CA ARG A 103 11.90 26.01 6.92
C ARG A 103 11.57 25.14 8.13
N TYR A 104 10.67 24.17 7.99
CA TYR A 104 10.37 23.23 9.09
C TYR A 104 11.49 22.19 9.28
N GLY A 105 12.18 21.79 8.21
CA GLY A 105 13.39 20.98 8.27
C GLY A 105 14.50 21.64 9.07
N GLU A 106 14.80 22.91 8.82
CA GLU A 106 15.79 23.69 9.58
C GLU A 106 15.43 23.78 11.06
N LYS A 107 14.15 24.04 11.38
CA LYS A 107 13.68 24.03 12.77
C LYS A 107 13.87 22.67 13.44
N LEU A 108 13.62 21.59 12.71
CA LEU A 108 13.84 20.24 13.21
C LEU A 108 15.33 20.01 13.50
N VAL A 109 16.23 20.40 12.58
CA VAL A 109 17.69 20.30 12.76
C VAL A 109 18.15 21.08 13.99
N THR A 110 17.73 22.35 14.14
CA THR A 110 18.09 23.15 15.32
C THR A 110 17.59 22.53 16.63
N ASN A 111 16.41 21.92 16.63
CA ASN A 111 15.89 21.22 17.81
C ASN A 111 16.69 19.96 18.13
N ILE A 112 17.13 19.23 17.10
CA ILE A 112 18.00 18.06 17.23
C ILE A 112 19.36 18.49 17.81
N GLU A 113 19.99 19.52 17.27
CA GLU A 113 21.28 20.04 17.75
C GLU A 113 21.22 20.44 19.24
N LYS A 114 20.13 21.08 19.67
CA LYS A 114 19.90 21.41 21.08
C LYS A 114 19.80 20.17 21.97
N LYS A 115 19.07 19.14 21.54
CA LYS A 115 18.94 17.88 22.30
C LYS A 115 20.29 17.13 22.37
N VAL A 116 21.06 17.14 21.28
CA VAL A 116 22.40 16.55 21.23
C VAL A 116 23.37 17.28 22.16
N ALA A 117 23.37 18.61 22.16
CA ALA A 117 24.22 19.41 23.05
C ALA A 117 23.96 19.12 24.54
N ASN A 118 22.73 18.75 24.89
CA ASN A 118 22.33 18.37 26.25
C ASN A 118 22.56 16.88 26.57
N ASN A 119 23.19 16.11 25.67
CA ASN A 119 23.32 14.65 25.76
C ASN A 119 21.99 13.93 26.05
N ALA A 120 20.87 14.50 25.60
CA ALA A 120 19.55 13.93 25.83
C ALA A 120 19.28 12.79 24.85
N ILE A 121 18.80 11.65 25.36
CA ILE A 121 18.32 10.55 24.53
C ILE A 121 17.09 11.02 23.75
N MET A 122 17.07 10.77 22.45
CA MET A 122 15.99 11.18 21.55
C MET A 122 15.31 9.97 20.92
N THR A 123 13.99 9.94 21.04
CA THR A 123 13.13 9.02 20.29
C THR A 123 12.85 9.61 18.91
N ILE A 124 13.19 8.91 17.83
CA ILE A 124 13.04 9.43 16.45
C ILE A 124 11.58 9.72 16.05
N LYS A 125 10.61 9.07 16.70
CA LYS A 125 9.19 9.29 16.45
C LYS A 125 8.66 10.60 17.06
N GLU A 126 9.37 11.20 18.02
CA GLU A 126 8.93 12.31 18.87
C GLU A 126 9.77 13.58 18.68
#